data_AF-A0A359DEN7-F1
#
_entry.id   AF-A0A359DEN7-F1
#
_cell.length_a   1.000
_cell.length_b   1.000
_cell.length_c   1.000
_cell.angle_alpha   90.00
_cell.angle_beta   90.00
_cell.angle_gamma   90.00
#
_symmetry.space_group_name_H-M   'P 1'
#
loop_
_entity.id
_entity.type
_entity.pdbx_description
1 polymer ?
#
loop_
_entity_poly.entity_id
_entity_poly.type
_entity_poly.pdbx_seq_one_letter_code
_entity_poly.pdbx_strand_id
1 'polypeptide(L)' 'MGLKCKACGAQLANEASTCPACGAEVPKKMKLLPLAAFMLIVILVIQAYMDKPEPETAEPVPPSQAAEQ' A
#
# COMPACT_ATOMS: atom_id res chain seq x y z
N MET A 1 -15.56 -19.56 -18.84
CA MET A 1 -15.43 -20.59 -17.79
C MET A 1 -16.05 -20.07 -16.49
N GLY A 2 -16.89 -20.86 -15.82
CA GLY A 2 -17.48 -20.51 -14.52
C GLY A 2 -16.64 -20.99 -13.33
N LEU A 3 -16.74 -20.29 -12.21
CA LEU A 3 -16.15 -20.71 -10.94
C LEU A 3 -16.95 -21.92 -10.40
N LYS A 4 -16.29 -22.93 -9.84
CA LYS A 4 -16.95 -24.07 -9.18
C LYS A 4 -16.69 -24.03 -7.69
N CYS A 5 -17.73 -24.39 -6.92
CA CYS A 5 -17.61 -24.50 -5.47
C CYS A 5 -16.68 -25.66 -5.12
N LYS A 6 -15.68 -25.40 -4.25
CA LYS A 6 -14.74 -26.44 -3.80
C LYS A 6 -15.38 -27.45 -2.83
N ALA A 7 -16.47 -27.07 -2.16
CA ALA A 7 -17.14 -27.94 -1.19
C ALA A 7 -18.15 -28.89 -1.87
N CYS A 8 -18.94 -28.39 -2.83
CA CYS A 8 -20.05 -29.16 -3.42
C CYS A 8 -20.00 -29.28 -4.95
N GLY A 9 -19.06 -28.63 -5.63
CA GLY A 9 -18.92 -28.70 -7.09
C GLY A 9 -19.93 -27.86 -7.89
N ALA A 10 -20.92 -27.23 -7.24
CA ALA A 10 -21.90 -26.38 -7.91
C ALA A 10 -21.27 -25.18 -8.62
N GLN A 11 -21.93 -24.70 -9.69
CA GLN A 11 -21.50 -23.49 -10.39
C GLN A 11 -21.71 -22.25 -9.50
N LEU A 12 -20.68 -21.41 -9.42
CA LEU A 12 -20.67 -20.15 -8.68
C LEU A 12 -20.60 -18.97 -9.66
N ALA A 13 -21.32 -17.90 -9.32
CA ALA A 13 -21.12 -16.60 -9.95
C ALA A 13 -19.74 -16.04 -9.54
N ASN A 14 -19.10 -15.27 -10.44
CA ASN A 14 -17.77 -14.70 -10.19
C ASN A 14 -17.74 -13.80 -8.93
N GLU A 15 -18.86 -13.17 -8.59
CA GLU A 15 -18.98 -12.30 -7.41
C GLU A 15 -19.75 -12.91 -6.22
N ALA A 16 -20.00 -14.23 -6.18
CA ALA A 16 -20.64 -14.85 -5.01
C ALA A 16 -19.69 -14.86 -3.79
N SER A 17 -20.12 -14.33 -2.63
CA SER A 17 -19.39 -14.47 -1.36
C SER A 17 -19.64 -15.82 -0.69
N THR A 18 -20.76 -16.45 -1.02
CA THR A 18 -21.25 -17.67 -0.38
C THR A 18 -21.88 -18.55 -1.45
N CYS A 19 -21.68 -19.86 -1.36
CA CYS A 19 -22.26 -20.79 -2.30
C CYS A 19 -23.77 -20.95 -2.06
N PRO A 20 -24.64 -20.70 -3.06
CA PRO A 20 -26.08 -20.83 -2.89
C PRO A 20 -26.55 -22.29 -2.79
N ALA A 21 -25.72 -23.25 -3.20
CA ALA A 21 -26.08 -24.67 -3.18
C ALA A 21 -25.77 -25.36 -1.84
N CYS A 22 -24.73 -24.94 -1.13
CA CYS A 22 -24.31 -25.58 0.12
C CYS A 22 -24.03 -24.62 1.29
N GLY A 23 -24.06 -23.30 1.06
CA GLY A 23 -23.77 -22.30 2.09
C GLY A 23 -22.29 -22.08 2.41
N ALA A 24 -21.36 -22.77 1.72
CA ALA A 24 -19.93 -22.59 1.98
C ALA A 24 -19.44 -21.18 1.57
N GLU A 25 -18.60 -20.57 2.39
CA GLU A 25 -17.99 -19.27 2.08
C GLU A 25 -16.98 -19.38 0.92
N VAL A 26 -17.05 -18.42 0.00
CA VAL A 26 -16.19 -18.34 -1.17
C VAL A 26 -15.16 -17.23 -0.93
N PRO A 27 -13.85 -17.56 -0.85
CA PRO A 27 -12.83 -16.56 -0.57
C PRO A 27 -12.70 -15.57 -1.73
N LYS A 28 -13.20 -14.35 -1.54
CA LYS A 28 -13.03 -13.24 -2.48
C LYS A 28 -11.64 -12.63 -2.33
N LYS A 29 -10.82 -12.75 -3.37
CA LYS A 29 -9.48 -12.13 -3.45
C LYS A 29 -9.52 -10.59 -3.59
N MET A 30 -10.71 -10.00 -3.65
CA MET A 30 -10.97 -8.59 -3.97
C MET A 30 -10.27 -7.59 -3.03
N LYS A 31 -9.89 -7.98 -1.82
CA LYS A 31 -9.24 -7.09 -0.85
C LYS A 31 -7.71 -7.17 -0.85
N LEU A 32 -7.12 -8.22 -1.42
CA LEU A 32 -5.66 -8.40 -1.35
C LEU A 32 -4.92 -7.56 -2.38
N LEU A 33 -5.47 -7.41 -3.59
CA LEU A 33 -4.86 -6.65 -4.67
C LEU A 33 -4.80 -5.12 -4.41
N PRO A 34 -5.90 -4.43 -4.03
CA PRO A 34 -5.82 -3.00 -3.71
C PRO A 34 -5.02 -2.72 -2.43
N LEU A 35 -5.07 -3.62 -1.44
CA LEU A 35 -4.28 -3.50 -0.21
C LEU A 35 -2.78 -3.63 -0.49
N ALA A 36 -2.39 -4.60 -1.31
CA ALA A 36 -0.99 -4.77 -1.72
C ALA A 36 -0.48 -3.56 -2.50
N ALA A 37 -1.28 -3.00 -3.42
CA ALA A 37 -0.93 -1.79 -4.16
C ALA A 37 -0.73 -0.58 -3.23
N PHE A 38 -1.63 -0.38 -2.26
CA PHE A 38 -1.49 0.69 -1.27
C PHE A 38 -0.22 0.54 -0.42
N MET A 39 0.04 -0.67 0.09
CA MET A 39 1.26 -0.96 0.86
C MET A 39 2.53 -0.72 0.04
N LEU A 40 2.55 -1.10 -1.24
CA LEU A 40 3.68 -0.85 -2.12
C LEU A 40 3.94 0.65 -2.31
N ILE A 41 2.88 1.43 -2.57
CA ILE A 41 2.98 2.90 -2.70
C ILE A 41 3.55 3.52 -1.42
N VAL A 42 3.03 3.12 -0.25
CA VAL A 42 3.51 3.63 1.04
C VAL A 42 5.00 3.29 1.26
N ILE A 43 5.44 2.07 0.92
CA ILE A 43 6.84 1.67 1.05
C ILE A 43 7.75 2.51 0.14
N LEU A 44 7.36 2.74 -1.12
CA LEU A 44 8.14 3.57 -2.05
C LEU A 44 8.27 5.02 -1.56
N VAL A 45 7.18 5.56 -1.02
CA VAL A 45 7.20 6.87 -0.36
C VAL A 45 8.18 6.84 0.80
N ILE A 46 8.05 5.92 1.75
CA ILE A 46 8.96 5.85 2.91
C ILE A 46 10.43 5.74 2.48
N GLN A 47 10.76 4.94 1.47
CA GLN A 47 12.14 4.86 0.95
C GLN A 47 12.62 6.21 0.40
N ALA A 48 11.78 6.94 -0.33
CA ALA A 48 12.12 8.27 -0.83
C ALA A 48 12.31 9.32 0.28
N TYR A 49 11.63 9.18 1.43
CA TYR A 49 11.77 10.08 2.58
C TYR A 49 12.89 9.68 3.57
N MET A 50 13.14 8.37 3.75
CA MET A 50 14.21 7.85 4.61
C MET A 50 15.61 8.11 4.02
N ASP A 51 15.70 8.40 2.73
CA ASP A 51 16.93 8.87 2.07
C ASP A 51 17.28 10.33 2.43
N LYS A 52 16.48 11.04 3.27
CA LYS A 52 16.80 12.41 3.68
C LYS A 52 16.25 12.86 5.04
N PRO A 53 17.12 13.01 6.05
CA PRO A 53 16.96 14.10 7.00
C PRO A 53 18.27 14.91 7.17
N GLU A 54 18.65 15.66 6.13
CA GLU A 54 19.48 16.87 6.28
C GLU A 54 18.82 18.04 5.54
N PRO A 55 17.91 18.77 6.21
CA PRO A 55 17.71 20.19 5.95
C PRO A 55 18.70 20.97 6.84
N GLU A 56 20.00 20.95 6.51
CA GLU A 56 20.94 21.91 7.09
C GLU A 56 20.71 23.27 6.40
N THR A 57 19.69 23.98 6.87
CA THR A 57 19.59 25.43 6.74
C THR A 57 19.20 25.94 8.11
N ALA A 58 20.21 26.22 8.94
CA ALA A 58 20.09 27.14 10.07
C ALA A 58 21.45 27.46 10.70
N GLU A 59 22.33 28.17 9.98
CA GLU A 59 23.10 29.27 10.60
C GLU A 59 23.31 30.40 9.58
N PRO A 60 22.55 31.51 9.63
CA PRO A 60 22.99 32.77 9.05
C PRO A 60 24.12 33.31 9.93
N VAL A 61 25.37 33.09 9.53
CA VAL A 61 26.49 33.85 10.11
C VAL A 61 26.39 35.30 9.61
N PRO A 62 26.15 36.29 10.50
CA PRO A 62 26.02 37.69 10.12
C PRO A 62 27.35 38.23 9.58
N PRO A 63 27.34 39.28 8.72
CA PRO A 63 28.55 39.89 8.20
C PRO A 63 29.22 40.70 9.32
N SER A 64 30.06 40.06 10.12
CA SER A 64 30.84 40.73 11.16
C SER A 64 32.22 41.12 10.63
N GLN A 65 32.26 42.35 10.12
CA GLN A 65 33.31 43.35 10.34
C GLN A 65 34.63 43.23 9.54
N ALA A 66 34.71 44.12 8.53
CA ALA A 66 35.94 44.75 8.09
C ALA A 66 36.53 45.64 9.20
N ALA A 67 37.86 45.83 9.15
CA ALA A 67 38.74 46.57 10.09
C ALA A 67 39.04 45.76 11.36
N GLU A 68 40.29 45.57 11.83
CA GLU A 68 41.35 46.54 12.07
C GLU A 68 42.76 45.85 12.15
N GLN A 69 43.74 46.45 11.45
CA GLN A 69 45.20 46.55 11.71
C GLN A 69 46.12 45.31 11.63
#